data_AF-A0A538M161-F1
#
_entry.id   AF-A0A538M161-F1
#
_cell.length_a   1.000
_cell.length_b   1.000
_cell.length_c   1.000
_cell.angle_alpha   90.00
_cell.angle_beta   90.00
_cell.angle_gamma   90.00
#
_symmetry.space_group_name_H-M   'P 1'
#
loop_
_entity.id
_entity.type
_entity.pdbx_description
1 polymer ?
#
loop_
_entity_poly.entity_id
_entity_poly.type
_entity_poly.pdbx_seq_one_letter_code
_entity_poly.pdbx_strand_id
1 'polypeptide(L)'
;MSQAPYRPVRELERAIERGELDFALAYAKELTRQPGRRLDLRLALGLLPLIADQQPDAYDAWALRWLERWILERRRPTIDTAAELARALAELPRDPPAALAIIRASCG
;
A
#
# COMPACT_ATOMS: atom_id res chain seq x y z
N MET A 1 13.01 -25.77 20.96
CA MET A 1 12.53 -24.38 20.76
C MET A 1 11.60 -24.39 19.56
N SER A 2 10.29 -24.26 19.77
CA SER A 2 9.31 -24.30 18.68
C SER A 2 9.37 -22.99 17.90
N GLN A 3 9.92 -23.04 16.69
CA GLN A 3 9.95 -21.91 15.78
C GLN A 3 8.52 -21.64 15.33
N ALA A 4 7.95 -20.48 15.67
CA ALA A 4 6.63 -20.11 15.22
C ALA A 4 6.56 -20.21 13.68
N PRO A 5 5.44 -20.67 13.09
CA PRO A 5 5.33 -20.80 11.65
C PRO A 5 5.54 -19.43 10.99
N TYR A 6 6.43 -19.37 10.01
CA TYR A 6 6.73 -18.16 9.25
C TYR A 6 5.47 -17.63 8.55
N ARG A 7 5.16 -16.34 8.75
CA ARG A 7 3.96 -15.68 8.23
C ARG A 7 4.36 -14.42 7.46
N PRO A 8 4.67 -14.51 6.16
CA PRO A 8 5.22 -13.39 5.38
C PRO A 8 4.29 -12.16 5.33
N VAL A 9 2.97 -12.34 5.45
CA VAL A 9 2.02 -11.23 5.59
C VAL A 9 2.26 -10.45 6.89
N ARG A 10 2.45 -11.13 8.02
CA ARG A 10 2.70 -10.47 9.30
C ARG A 10 4.07 -9.79 9.33
N GLU A 11 5.07 -10.38 8.67
CA GLU A 11 6.38 -9.76 8.58
C GLU A 11 6.35 -8.51 7.69
N LEU A 12 5.56 -8.52 6.60
CA LEU A 12 5.30 -7.31 5.82
C LEU A 12 4.59 -6.23 6.64
N GLU A 13 3.51 -6.58 7.35
CA GLU A 13 2.77 -5.64 8.22
C GLU A 13 3.72 -4.98 9.23
N ARG A 14 4.55 -5.79 9.89
CA ARG A 14 5.55 -5.29 10.85
C ARG A 14 6.62 -4.41 10.21
N ALA A 15 7.13 -4.79 9.05
CA ALA A 15 8.11 -3.98 8.34
C ALA A 15 7.52 -2.61 7.96
N ILE A 16 6.25 -2.58 7.54
CA ILE A 16 5.51 -1.34 7.29
C ILE A 16 5.38 -0.52 8.57
N GLU A 17 4.94 -1.14 9.67
CA GLU A 17 4.80 -0.48 10.98
C GLU A 17 6.11 0.10 11.51
N ARG A 18 7.24 -0.58 11.26
CA ARG A 18 8.58 -0.14 11.69
C ARG A 18 9.24 0.86 10.75
N GLY A 19 8.66 1.14 9.58
CA GLY A 19 9.27 2.04 8.60
C GLY A 19 10.39 1.42 7.77
N GLU A 20 10.49 0.10 7.73
CA GLU A 20 11.60 -0.63 7.12
C GLU A 20 11.30 -0.94 5.64
N LEU A 21 11.47 0.05 4.74
CA LEU A 21 11.07 -0.08 3.34
C LEU A 21 11.73 -1.27 2.62
N ASP A 22 13.05 -1.45 2.78
CA ASP A 22 13.77 -2.54 2.10
C ASP A 22 13.23 -3.92 2.51
N PHE A 23 12.98 -4.13 3.80
CA PHE A 23 12.38 -5.35 4.31
C PHE A 23 10.93 -5.50 3.83
N ALA A 24 10.15 -4.42 3.85
CA ALA A 24 8.77 -4.43 3.38
C ALA A 24 8.70 -4.79 1.88
N LEU A 25 9.57 -4.23 1.04
CA LEU A 25 9.66 -4.58 -0.38
C LEU A 25 10.10 -6.04 -0.59
N ALA A 26 11.03 -6.54 0.23
CA ALA A 26 11.45 -7.94 0.17
C ALA A 26 10.29 -8.90 0.48
N TYR A 27 9.52 -8.65 1.56
CA TYR A 27 8.36 -9.46 1.91
C TYR A 27 7.23 -9.33 0.87
N ALA A 28 6.97 -8.13 0.35
CA ALA A 28 6.00 -7.93 -0.73
C ALA A 28 6.37 -8.71 -2.01
N LYS A 29 7.66 -8.72 -2.37
CA LYS A 29 8.17 -9.52 -3.49
C LYS A 29 8.03 -11.02 -3.24
N GLU A 30 8.23 -11.47 -2.01
CA GLU A 30 8.01 -12.88 -1.65
C GLU A 30 6.53 -13.28 -1.79
N LEU A 31 5.61 -12.45 -1.28
CA LEU A 31 4.17 -12.70 -1.36
C LEU A 31 3.67 -12.80 -2.80
N THR A 32 4.23 -11.99 -3.71
CA THR A 32 3.85 -11.95 -5.13
C THR A 32 4.51 -13.01 -6.00
N ARG A 33 5.55 -13.69 -5.51
CA ARG A 33 6.18 -14.84 -6.21
C ARG A 33 5.30 -16.09 -6.23
N GLN A 34 4.30 -16.16 -5.35
CA GLN A 34 3.38 -17.29 -5.31
C GLN A 34 2.40 -17.20 -6.50
N PRO A 35 2.22 -18.27 -7.30
CA PRO A 35 1.34 -18.25 -8.46
C PRO A 35 -0.07 -17.79 -8.10
N GLY A 36 -0.59 -16.80 -8.84
CA GLY A 36 -1.94 -16.27 -8.64
C GLY A 36 -2.11 -15.31 -7.45
N ARG A 37 -1.06 -15.03 -6.67
CA ARG A 37 -1.14 -14.08 -5.54
C ARG A 37 -0.72 -12.67 -5.95
N ARG A 38 -1.68 -11.76 -5.90
CA ARG A 38 -1.42 -10.32 -5.87
C ARG A 38 -1.32 -9.88 -4.42
N LEU A 39 -0.46 -8.89 -4.15
CA LEU A 39 -0.38 -8.28 -2.82
C LEU A 39 -1.75 -7.69 -2.47
N ASP A 40 -2.23 -7.84 -1.23
CA ASP A 40 -3.48 -7.20 -0.82
C ASP A 40 -3.43 -5.68 -1.02
N LEU A 41 -4.54 -5.07 -1.44
CA LEU A 41 -4.58 -3.64 -1.77
C LEU A 41 -4.29 -2.75 -0.55
N ARG A 42 -4.66 -3.19 0.67
CA ARG A 42 -4.35 -2.48 1.92
C ARG A 42 -2.87 -2.59 2.28
N LEU A 43 -2.25 -3.74 2.04
CA LEU A 43 -0.80 -3.90 2.22
C LEU A 43 -0.02 -3.03 1.22
N ALA A 44 -0.48 -2.99 -0.04
CA ALA A 44 0.09 -2.11 -1.05
C ALA A 44 -0.04 -0.63 -0.66
N LEU A 45 -1.18 -0.22 -0.08
CA LEU A 45 -1.38 1.12 0.45
C LEU A 45 -0.42 1.43 1.61
N GLY A 46 -0.15 0.47 2.49
CA GLY A 46 0.78 0.63 3.61
C GLY A 46 2.23 0.89 3.18
N LEU A 47 2.62 0.49 1.97
CA LEU A 47 3.94 0.79 1.42
C LEU A 47 4.07 2.23 0.93
N LEU A 48 2.97 2.88 0.52
CA LEU A 48 3.02 4.20 -0.12
C LEU A 48 3.64 5.30 0.77
N PRO A 49 3.37 5.38 2.09
CA PRO A 49 4.05 6.35 2.96
C PRO A 49 5.56 6.13 3.03
N LEU A 50 6.01 4.87 3.06
CA LEU A 50 7.43 4.54 3.09
C LEU A 50 8.13 4.91 1.78
N ILE A 51 7.45 4.68 0.65
CA ILE A 51 7.96 5.08 -0.67
C ILE A 51 7.99 6.61 -0.78
N ALA A 52 6.97 7.32 -0.29
CA ALA A 52 6.94 8.78 -0.29
C ALA A 52 8.12 9.39 0.48
N ASP A 53 8.45 8.79 1.63
CA ASP A 53 9.54 9.25 2.50
C ASP A 53 10.93 8.88 1.97
N GLN A 54 11.13 7.62 1.56
CA GLN A 54 12.47 7.07 1.27
C GLN A 54 12.81 7.01 -0.22
N GLN A 55 11.81 7.05 -1.11
CA GLN A 55 11.97 7.00 -2.57
C GLN A 55 11.00 7.98 -3.26
N PRO A 56 11.08 9.30 -2.97
CA PRO A 56 10.11 10.29 -3.45
C PRO A 56 9.99 10.32 -4.98
N ASP A 57 11.10 10.13 -5.70
CA ASP A 57 11.11 10.10 -7.17
C ASP A 57 10.30 8.93 -7.76
N ALA A 58 10.08 7.86 -6.99
CA ALA A 58 9.28 6.72 -7.41
C ALA A 58 7.81 6.85 -6.96
N TYR A 59 7.49 7.76 -6.04
CA TYR A 59 6.20 7.81 -5.37
C TYR A 59 5.02 7.89 -6.33
N ASP A 60 5.04 8.86 -7.27
CA ASP A 60 3.92 9.08 -8.19
C ASP A 60 3.61 7.85 -9.03
N ALA A 61 4.64 7.16 -9.52
CA ALA A 61 4.45 5.94 -10.30
C ALA A 61 3.77 4.83 -9.46
N TRP A 62 4.11 4.71 -8.18
CA TRP A 62 3.49 3.75 -7.28
C TRP A 62 2.06 4.14 -6.89
N ALA A 63 1.82 5.42 -6.59
CA ALA A 63 0.50 5.95 -6.25
C ALA A 63 -0.49 5.77 -7.41
N LEU A 64 -0.07 6.08 -8.65
CA LEU A 64 -0.89 5.90 -9.84
C LEU A 64 -1.22 4.43 -10.10
N ARG A 65 -0.24 3.52 -9.99
CA ARG A 65 -0.47 2.07 -10.12
C ARG A 65 -1.43 1.53 -9.06
N TRP A 66 -1.35 2.06 -7.84
CA TRP A 66 -2.28 1.69 -6.78
C TRP A 66 -3.69 2.20 -7.08
N LEU A 67 -3.84 3.44 -7.55
CA LEU A 67 -5.14 4.04 -7.89
C LEU A 67 -5.80 3.31 -9.07
N GLU A 68 -5.06 3.04 -10.14
CA GLU A 68 -5.53 2.25 -11.29
C GLU A 68 -6.06 0.90 -10.80
N ARG A 69 -5.28 0.21 -9.95
CA ARG A 69 -5.68 -1.07 -9.39
C ARG A 69 -6.92 -0.98 -8.51
N TRP A 70 -7.03 0.05 -7.67
CA TRP A 70 -8.23 0.29 -6.86
C TRP A 70 -9.47 0.45 -7.74
N ILE A 71 -9.37 1.22 -8.83
CA ILE A 71 -10.46 1.41 -9.80
C ILE A 71 -10.89 0.07 -10.40
N LEU A 72 -9.93 -0.77 -10.79
CA LEU A 72 -10.20 -2.07 -11.42
C LEU A 72 -10.76 -3.12 -10.45
N GLU A 73 -10.35 -3.11 -9.18
CA GLU A 73 -10.75 -4.11 -8.18
C GLU A 73 -12.06 -3.75 -7.47
N ARG A 74 -12.48 -2.48 -7.49
CA ARG A 74 -13.70 -2.03 -6.83
C ARG A 74 -14.94 -2.38 -7.65
N ARG A 75 -16.02 -2.82 -6.97
CA ARG A 75 -17.28 -3.24 -7.63
C ARG A 75 -18.04 -2.07 -8.28
N ARG A 76 -17.92 -0.86 -7.74
CA ARG A 76 -18.63 0.36 -8.17
C ARG A 76 -17.77 1.63 -7.95
N PRO A 77 -16.62 1.78 -8.62
CA PRO A 77 -15.88 3.02 -8.58
C PRO A 77 -16.71 4.15 -9.22
N THR A 78 -16.62 5.35 -8.67
CA THR A 78 -17.17 6.57 -9.30
C THR A 78 -16.04 7.55 -9.55
N ILE A 79 -16.25 8.51 -10.45
CA ILE A 79 -15.27 9.59 -10.67
C ILE A 79 -15.02 10.38 -9.38
N ASP A 80 -16.07 10.66 -8.60
CA ASP A 80 -15.94 11.39 -7.34
C ASP A 80 -15.06 10.66 -6.32
N THR A 81 -15.27 9.34 -6.16
CA THR A 81 -14.45 8.52 -5.25
C THR A 81 -13.02 8.36 -5.73
N ALA A 82 -12.80 8.24 -7.05
CA ALA A 82 -11.47 8.21 -7.62
C ALA A 82 -10.73 9.56 -7.44
N ALA A 83 -11.42 10.68 -7.63
CA ALA A 83 -10.87 12.02 -7.43
C ALA A 83 -10.53 12.28 -5.96
N GLU A 84 -11.38 11.84 -5.03
CA GLU A 84 -11.11 11.93 -3.59
C GLU A 84 -9.85 11.13 -3.21
N LEU A 85 -9.73 9.90 -3.72
CA LEU A 85 -8.54 9.08 -3.50
C LEU A 85 -7.29 9.67 -4.12
N ALA A 86 -7.37 10.18 -5.36
CA ALA A 86 -6.25 10.85 -6.01
C ALA A 86 -5.76 12.06 -5.20
N ARG A 87 -6.69 12.86 -4.66
CA ARG A 87 -6.37 13.99 -3.77
C ARG A 87 -5.70 13.51 -2.48
N ALA A 88 -6.21 12.46 -1.85
CA ALA A 88 -5.62 11.90 -0.64
C ALA A 88 -4.21 11.34 -0.89
N LEU A 89 -4.00 10.66 -2.01
CA LEU A 89 -2.67 10.21 -2.44
C LEU A 89 -1.73 11.42 -2.64
N ALA A 90 -2.16 12.48 -3.33
CA ALA A 90 -1.34 13.67 -3.49
C ALA A 90 -0.96 14.37 -2.17
N GLU A 91 -1.75 14.18 -1.10
CA GLU A 91 -1.45 14.71 0.25
C GLU A 91 -0.54 13.80 1.06
N LEU A 92 -0.46 12.51 0.71
CA LEU A 92 0.18 11.49 1.51
C LEU A 92 1.67 11.74 1.80
N PRO A 93 2.49 12.31 0.89
CA PRO A 93 3.86 12.71 1.21
C PRO A 93 3.98 13.86 2.22
N ARG A 94 2.93 14.66 2.41
CA ARG A 94 2.92 15.83 3.31
C ARG A 94 2.27 15.56 4.65
N ASP A 95 1.15 14.85 4.65
CA ASP A 95 0.42 14.43 5.85
C ASP A 95 -0.04 12.96 5.72
N PRO A 96 0.87 12.00 5.95
CA PRO A 96 0.56 10.58 5.81
C PRO A 96 -0.60 10.11 6.71
N PRO A 97 -0.66 10.47 8.01
CA PRO A 97 -1.77 10.06 8.88
C PRO A 97 -3.15 10.52 8.38
N ALA A 98 -3.28 11.79 7.98
CA ALA A 98 -4.55 12.31 7.49
C ALA A 98 -4.94 11.69 6.14
N ALA A 99 -4.00 11.58 5.20
CA ALA A 99 -4.22 10.97 3.90
C ALA A 99 -4.67 9.50 4.01
N LEU A 100 -4.00 8.71 4.85
CA LEU A 100 -4.35 7.30 5.07
C LEU A 100 -5.75 7.12 5.68
N ALA A 101 -6.17 8.03 6.56
CA ALA A 101 -7.52 7.99 7.13
C ALA A 101 -8.60 8.13 6.05
N ILE A 102 -8.43 9.08 5.13
CA ILE A 102 -9.33 9.28 3.99
C ILE A 102 -9.33 8.04 3.09
N ILE A 103 -8.16 7.54 2.70
CA ILE A 103 -8.07 6.38 1.80
C ILE A 103 -8.71 5.13 2.42
N ARG A 104 -8.51 4.91 3.72
CA ARG A 104 -9.13 3.78 4.44
C ARG A 104 -10.65 3.88 4.48
N ALA A 105 -11.20 5.08 4.68
CA ALA A 105 -12.64 5.31 4.66
C ALA A 105 -13.25 4.99 3.29
N SER A 106 -12.58 5.38 2.19
CA SER A 106 -13.05 5.13 0.82
C SER A 106 -12.85 3.67 0.35
N CYS A 107 -11.99 2.90 1.05
CA CYS A 107 -11.76 1.48 0.79
C CYS A 107 -12.69 0.53 1.57
N GLY A 108 -13.53 1.06 2.48
CA GLY A 108 -14.53 0.33 3.27
C GLY A 108 -15.61 -0.31 2.41
#